data_AF-K1Z3R9-F1
#
_entry.id   AF-K1Z3R9-F1
#
_cell.length_a   1.000
_cell.length_b   1.000
_cell.length_c   1.000
_cell.angle_alpha   90.00
_cell.angle_beta   90.00
_cell.angle_gamma   90.00
#
_symmetry.space_group_name_H-M   'P 1'
#
loop_
_entity.id
_entity.type
_entity.pdbx_description
1 polymer ?
#
loop_
_entity_poly.entity_id
_entity_poly.type
_entity_poly.pdbx_seq_one_letter_code
_entity_poly.pdbx_strand_id
1 'polypeptide(L)' 'KGEELMIYEAMKMQNIILAPFNGTVEKILVKEREKLAKGVIMIYLTSDEKFETDEDFISTSPDLSE' A
#
# COMPACT_ATOMS: atom_id res chain seq x y z
N LYS A 1 -2.02 -1.69 14.22
CA LYS A 1 -1.70 -2.86 13.37
C LYS A 1 -2.90 -3.78 13.35
N GLY A 2 -3.33 -4.23 12.17
CA GLY A 2 -4.50 -5.07 12.01
C GLY A 2 -5.84 -4.31 12.00
N GLU A 3 -5.81 -2.99 12.02
CA GLU A 3 -7.01 -2.15 11.90
C GLU A 3 -7.47 -2.10 10.44
N GLU A 4 -8.79 -2.07 10.22
CA GLU A 4 -9.37 -2.00 8.87
C GLU A 4 -9.19 -0.59 8.28
N LEU A 5 -8.38 -0.47 7.23
CA LEU A 5 -8.11 0.81 6.58
C LEU A 5 -9.14 1.14 5.50
N MET A 6 -9.44 0.16 4.64
CA MET A 6 -10.37 0.34 3.52
C MET A 6 -10.91 -0.99 3.02
N ILE A 7 -12.08 -0.91 2.36
CA ILE A 7 -12.65 -2.02 1.60
C ILE A 7 -12.34 -1.80 0.12
N TYR A 8 -11.62 -2.75 -0.46
CA TYR A 8 -11.28 -2.78 -1.88
C TYR A 8 -12.16 -3.77 -2.62
N GLU A 9 -13.00 -3.27 -3.53
CA GLU A 9 -13.86 -4.11 -4.36
C GLU A 9 -13.18 -4.46 -5.69
N ALA A 10 -13.07 -5.76 -5.97
CA ALA A 10 -12.63 -6.27 -7.25
C ALA A 10 -13.58 -7.38 -7.72
N MET A 11 -14.18 -7.19 -8.89
CA MET A 11 -15.05 -8.20 -9.54
C MET A 11 -16.15 -8.77 -8.61
N LYS A 12 -16.86 -7.91 -7.87
CA LYS A 12 -17.91 -8.24 -6.88
C LYS A 12 -17.39 -8.88 -5.58
N MET A 13 -16.08 -8.94 -5.38
CA MET A 13 -15.46 -9.38 -4.14
C MET A 13 -14.94 -8.18 -3.37
N GLN A 14 -15.30 -8.10 -2.08
CA GLN A 14 -14.79 -7.09 -1.17
C GLN A 14 -13.62 -7.67 -0.38
N ASN A 15 -12.48 -6.98 -0.45
CA ASN A 15 -11.28 -7.31 0.31
C ASN A 15 -11.05 -6.22 1.34
N ILE A 16 -10.79 -6.61 2.59
CA ILE A 16 -10.46 -5.67 3.64
C ILE A 16 -8.94 -5.49 3.64
N ILE A 17 -8.49 -4.26 3.47
CA ILE A 17 -7.09 -3.90 3.60
C ILE A 17 -6.83 -3.55 5.07
N LEU A 18 -5.97 -4.33 5.71
CA LEU A 18 -5.59 -4.15 7.10
C LEU A 18 -4.30 -3.33 7.23
N ALA A 19 -4.20 -2.55 8.30
CA ALA A 19 -3.01 -1.78 8.62
C ALA A 19 -1.82 -2.71 8.89
N PRO A 20 -0.72 -2.63 8.10
CA PRO A 20 0.43 -3.54 8.25
C PRO A 20 1.20 -3.31 9.55
N PHE A 21 1.17 -2.09 10.09
CA PHE A 21 1.88 -1.65 11.29
C PHE A 21 1.06 -0.62 12.08
N ASN A 22 1.60 -0.15 13.21
CA ASN A 22 1.09 1.02 13.94
C ASN A 22 1.67 2.29 13.31
N GLY A 23 0.81 3.27 13.09
CA GLY A 23 1.18 4.45 12.34
C GLY A 23 0.03 5.44 12.17
N THR A 24 0.33 6.53 11.47
CA THR A 24 -0.62 7.59 11.15
C THR A 24 -0.88 7.64 9.64
N VAL A 25 -2.14 7.86 9.26
CA VAL A 25 -2.51 8.13 7.86
C VAL A 25 -2.04 9.53 7.48
N GLU A 26 -1.07 9.62 6.57
CA GLU A 26 -0.55 10.90 6.11
C GLU A 26 -1.43 11.48 5.01
N LYS A 27 -1.84 10.65 4.04
CA LYS A 27 -2.63 11.11 2.90
C LYS A 27 -3.44 10.00 2.27
N ILE A 28 -4.67 10.32 1.89
CA ILE A 28 -5.53 9.46 1.06
C ILE A 28 -5.57 10.08 -0.35
N LEU A 29 -5.22 9.31 -1.37
CA LEU A 29 -5.13 9.75 -2.76
C LEU A 29 -6.34 9.33 -3.62
N VAL A 30 -7.26 8.58 -3.05
CA VAL A 30 -8.43 8.03 -3.74
C VAL A 30 -9.71 8.47 -3.08
N LYS A 31 -10.80 8.46 -3.86
CA LYS A 31 -12.15 8.71 -3.38
C LYS A 31 -12.92 7.40 -3.23
N GLU A 32 -13.98 7.43 -2.44
CA GLU A 32 -14.91 6.30 -2.36
C GLU A 32 -15.43 5.91 -3.75
N ARG A 33 -15.48 4.60 -4.02
CA ARG A 33 -15.98 4.00 -5.27
C ARG A 33 -15.21 4.43 -6.54
N GLU A 34 -14.02 4.99 -6.39
CA GLU A 34 -13.15 5.32 -7.52
C GLU A 34 -12.67 4.04 -8.24
N LYS A 35 -12.62 4.08 -9.57
CA LYS A 35 -12.09 2.97 -10.37
C LYS A 35 -10.57 3.08 -10.45
N LEU A 36 -9.88 2.10 -9.89
CA LEU A 36 -8.41 2.07 -9.84
C LEU A 36 -7.83 1.13 -10.87
N ALA A 37 -6.73 1.54 -11.50
CA ALA A 37 -5.89 0.66 -12.32
C ALA A 37 -4.84 -0.06 -11.45
N LYS A 38 -4.22 -1.12 -11.99
CA LYS A 38 -3.14 -1.82 -11.30
C LYS A 38 -1.95 -0.87 -11.08
N GLY A 39 -1.40 -0.87 -9.87
CA GLY A 39 -0.20 -0.09 -9.51
C GLY A 39 -0.47 1.34 -9.05
N VAL A 40 -1.74 1.75 -8.89
CA VAL A 40 -2.09 3.08 -8.37
C VAL A 40 -1.84 3.15 -6.86
N ILE A 41 -1.21 4.23 -6.41
CA ILE A 41 -1.00 4.52 -4.99
C ILE A 41 -2.30 5.07 -4.40
N MET A 42 -2.78 4.46 -3.31
CA MET A 42 -4.05 4.82 -2.67
C MET A 42 -3.87 5.64 -1.40
N ILE A 43 -2.84 5.32 -0.60
CA ILE A 43 -2.66 5.86 0.75
C ILE A 43 -1.17 5.94 1.08
N TYR A 44 -0.80 7.00 1.80
CA TYR A 44 0.49 7.13 2.46
C TYR A 44 0.31 6.92 3.97
N LEU A 45 1.13 6.05 4.54
CA LEU A 45 1.16 5.72 5.96
C LEU A 45 2.55 6.01 6.50
N THR A 46 2.60 6.70 7.63
CA THR A 46 3.82 6.90 8.41
C THR A 46 3.81 5.93 9.57
N SER A 47 4.86 5.13 9.75
CA SER A 47 4.95 4.25 10.91
C SER A 47 5.41 5.01 12.14
N ASP A 48 4.89 4.61 13.30
CA ASP A 48 5.35 5.11 14.60
C ASP A 48 6.74 4.56 14.97
N GLU A 49 7.13 3.43 14.36
CA GLU A 49 8.43 2.80 14.53
C GLU A 49 9.30 2.99 13.28
N LYS A 50 10.62 3.02 13.46
CA LYS A 50 11.56 3.06 12.33
C LYS A 50 11.75 1.65 11.79
N PHE A 51 11.55 1.47 10.48
CA PHE A 51 11.96 0.24 9.82
C PHE A 51 13.48 0.24 9.70
N GLU A 52 14.15 -0.68 10.38
CA GLU A 52 15.55 -0.98 10.10
C GLU A 52 15.60 -1.52 8.68
N THR A 53 16.22 -0.75 7.78
CA THR A 53 16.40 -1.14 6.39
C THR A 53 17.79 -1.73 6.29
N ASP A 54 17.89 -3.05 6.18
CA ASP A 54 19.12 -3.67 5.69
C ASP A 54 19.30 -3.20 4.24
N GLU A 55 20.27 -2.32 3.98
CA GLU A 55 20.52 -1.72 2.65
C GLU A 55 20.89 -2.75 1.56
N ASP A 56 21.01 -4.04 1.90
CA ASP A 56 21.56 -5.09 1.03
C ASP A 56 20.55 -5.81 0.11
N PHE A 57 19.26 -5.48 0.16
CA PHE A 57 18.23 -6.08 -0.72
C PHE A 57 17.65 -5.09 -1.74
N ILE A 58 18.49 -4.28 -2.38
CA ILE A 58 18.15 -3.70 -3.68
C ILE A 58 18.21 -4.84 -4.71
N SER A 59 17.11 -5.59 -4.83
CA SER A 59 16.82 -6.39 -6.01
C SER A 59 16.66 -5.41 -7.19
N THR A 60 17.78 -5.06 -7.81
CA THR A 60 17.77 -4.49 -9.16
C THR A 60 17.18 -5.56 -10.06
N SER A 61 15.91 -5.40 -10.43
CA SER A 61 15.37 -6.05 -11.62
C SER A 61 16.31 -5.67 -12.76
N PRO A 62 17.01 -6.61 -13.43
CA PRO A 62 17.71 -6.27 -14.65
C PRO A 62 16.64 -5.89 -15.65
N ASP A 63 16.65 -4.61 -16.00
CA ASP A 63 15.82 -4.01 -17.03
C ASP A 63 16.00 -4.82 -18.33
N LEU A 64 14.91 -5.40 -18.82
CA LEU A 64 14.83 -6.04 -20.13
C LEU A 64 14.92 -4.93 -21.18
N SER A 65 16.14 -4.60 -21.56
CA SER A 65 16.46 -3.85 -22.77
C SER A 65 17.07 -4.82 -23.79
N GLU A 66 16.32 -4.96 -24.90
CA GLU A 66 16.60 -5.56 -26.23
C GLU A 66 17.73 -6.58 -26.40
#